data_AF-D6Z7E2-F1
#
_entry.id   AF-D6Z7E2-F1
#
_cell.length_a   1.000
_cell.length_b   1.000
_cell.length_c   1.000
_cell.angle_alpha   90.00
_cell.angle_beta   90.00
_cell.angle_gamma   90.00
#
_symmetry.space_group_name_H-M   'P 1'
#
loop_
_entity.id
_entity.type
_entity.pdbx_description
1 polymer ?
#
loop_
_entity_poly.entity_id
_entity_poly.type
_entity_poly.pdbx_seq_one_letter_code
_entity_poly.pdbx_strand_id
1 'polypeptide(L)'
;MRSWLRVDAVAGRVPRWRSRGAFTVRLTGQDQLHLVGVAAGPLGGDEVAVEIRVGQGASLALRGTAASVALPGAEVDRSSWLWDLAVEEGGQLLLDPQPLIVAGEASHHGTTALQLADGASAVLREQAQIGRFQEEGGTWQGSLSVDLDGQELLRHSVGLGKGSATWDRFFAPAAMESEFRYPDHRAAHVSSDAWEARLPLAGGGSLTTRLVPLLVDTPSRPYAGSV
;
A
#
# COMPACT_ATOMS: atom_id res chain seq x y z
N MET A 1 19.88 1.13 5.06
CA MET A 1 19.76 -0.31 5.40
C MET A 1 18.92 -1.02 4.34
N ARG A 2 19.17 -2.30 4.06
CA ARG A 2 18.33 -3.10 3.15
C ARG A 2 17.51 -4.12 3.94
N SER A 3 16.19 -4.03 3.85
CA SER A 3 15.26 -4.99 4.43
C SER A 3 14.51 -5.73 3.33
N TRP A 4 14.13 -6.97 3.59
CA TRP A 4 13.28 -7.70 2.65
C TRP A 4 12.34 -8.68 3.34
N LEU A 5 11.22 -8.96 2.68
CA LEU A 5 10.24 -9.98 3.02
C LEU A 5 9.87 -10.74 1.75
N ARG A 6 9.82 -12.07 1.84
CA ARG A 6 9.21 -12.94 0.83
C ARG A 6 8.11 -13.76 1.46
N VAL A 7 6.95 -13.81 0.82
CA VAL A 7 5.79 -14.62 1.25
C VAL A 7 5.30 -15.48 0.10
N ASP A 8 5.10 -16.75 0.37
CA ASP A 8 4.52 -17.73 -0.54
C ASP A 8 3.25 -18.33 0.10
N ALA A 9 2.11 -18.15 -0.53
CA ALA A 9 0.84 -18.78 -0.15
C ALA A 9 0.47 -19.86 -1.17
N VAL A 10 0.11 -21.05 -0.68
CA VAL A 10 -0.25 -22.21 -1.49
C VAL A 10 -1.52 -22.83 -0.92
N ALA A 11 -2.49 -23.15 -1.77
CA ALA A 11 -3.76 -23.73 -1.34
C ALA A 11 -3.55 -24.96 -0.45
N GLY A 12 -4.31 -25.01 0.66
CA GLY A 12 -4.24 -26.10 1.64
C GLY A 12 -2.96 -26.13 2.49
N ARG A 13 -2.13 -25.08 2.47
CA ARG A 13 -0.92 -24.97 3.30
C ARG A 13 -0.88 -23.63 4.02
N VAL A 14 -0.31 -23.64 5.23
CA VAL A 14 0.01 -22.41 5.94
C VAL A 14 1.01 -21.59 5.11
N PRO A 15 0.80 -20.26 4.94
CA PRO A 15 1.73 -19.40 4.22
C PRO A 15 3.15 -19.51 4.78
N ARG A 16 4.13 -19.50 3.88
CA ARG A 16 5.55 -19.50 4.24
C ARG A 16 6.13 -18.13 4.01
N TRP A 17 7.05 -17.72 4.88
CA TRP A 17 7.74 -16.45 4.70
C TRP A 17 9.18 -16.50 5.14
N ARG A 18 9.97 -15.58 4.62
CA ARG A 18 11.33 -15.27 5.08
C ARG A 18 11.48 -13.76 5.13
N SER A 19 12.20 -13.27 6.13
CA SER A 19 12.42 -11.83 6.28
C SER A 19 13.82 -11.52 6.81
N ARG A 20 14.28 -10.31 6.55
CA ARG A 20 15.50 -9.73 7.10
C ARG A 20 15.32 -8.22 7.25
N GLY A 21 15.91 -7.64 8.30
CA GLY A 21 15.98 -6.19 8.50
C GLY A 21 14.90 -5.69 9.45
N ALA A 22 14.26 -4.57 9.12
CA ALA A 22 13.36 -3.84 10.02
C ALA A 22 11.98 -4.45 10.24
N PHE A 23 11.68 -5.63 9.68
CA PHE A 23 10.37 -6.26 9.81
C PHE A 23 10.46 -7.73 10.20
N THR A 24 9.45 -8.15 10.96
CA THR A 24 9.11 -9.56 11.16
C THR A 24 7.65 -9.79 10.79
N VAL A 25 7.26 -11.06 10.71
CA VAL A 25 5.90 -11.46 10.32
C VAL A 25 5.33 -12.44 11.34
N ARG A 26 4.07 -12.24 11.70
CA ARG A 26 3.31 -13.12 12.60
C ARG A 26 2.15 -13.75 11.85
N LEU A 27 2.04 -15.08 11.96
CA LEU A 27 0.83 -15.79 11.57
C LEU A 27 -0.22 -15.63 12.68
N THR A 28 -1.41 -15.19 12.29
CA THR A 28 -2.50 -14.79 13.20
C THR A 28 -3.85 -15.43 12.86
N GLY A 29 -3.90 -16.16 11.75
CA GLY A 29 -5.02 -16.95 11.27
C GLY A 29 -4.49 -17.88 10.17
N GLN A 30 -5.34 -18.74 9.62
CA GLN A 30 -4.92 -19.76 8.64
C GLN A 30 -4.13 -19.16 7.46
N ASP A 31 -4.63 -18.05 6.92
CA ASP A 31 -4.04 -17.33 5.78
C ASP A 31 -3.76 -15.85 6.11
N GLN A 32 -3.62 -15.53 7.40
CA GLN A 32 -3.50 -14.15 7.87
C GLN A 32 -2.13 -13.89 8.50
N LEU A 33 -1.35 -13.06 7.82
CA LEU A 33 -0.06 -12.58 8.25
C LEU A 33 -0.15 -11.12 8.73
N HIS A 34 0.55 -10.81 9.80
CA HIS A 34 0.75 -9.46 10.28
C HIS A 34 2.22 -9.06 10.18
N LEU A 35 2.51 -8.00 9.44
CA LEU A 35 3.78 -7.33 9.33
C LEU A 35 4.00 -6.46 10.59
N VAL A 36 5.12 -6.70 11.27
CA VAL A 36 5.48 -6.03 12.51
C VAL A 36 6.83 -5.34 12.31
N GLY A 37 6.86 -4.01 12.47
CA GLY A 37 8.10 -3.26 12.55
C GLY A 37 8.88 -3.66 13.80
N VAL A 38 10.16 -4.03 13.64
CA VAL A 38 11.06 -4.36 14.76
C VAL A 38 12.17 -3.32 14.95
N ALA A 39 12.16 -2.27 14.13
CA ALA A 39 13.02 -1.11 14.23
C ALA A 39 12.22 0.16 13.88
N ALA A 40 12.70 1.33 14.32
CA ALA A 40 12.20 2.60 13.83
C ALA A 40 12.63 2.78 12.37
N GLY A 41 11.73 3.29 11.54
CA GLY A 41 12.04 3.58 10.14
C GLY A 41 10.88 3.34 9.17
N PRO A 42 11.15 3.50 7.87
CA PRO A 42 12.48 3.56 7.26
C PRO A 42 13.24 4.90 7.47
N LEU A 43 14.57 4.85 7.62
CA LEU A 43 15.42 6.05 7.56
C LEU A 43 15.79 6.37 6.11
N GLY A 44 16.15 7.62 5.82
CA GLY A 44 16.69 7.97 4.52
C GLY A 44 17.94 7.13 4.16
N GLY A 45 17.97 6.59 2.95
CA GLY A 45 18.89 5.55 2.50
C GLY A 45 18.42 4.11 2.77
N ASP A 46 17.28 3.90 3.42
CA ASP A 46 16.68 2.58 3.57
C ASP A 46 15.91 2.14 2.33
N GLU A 47 16.08 0.87 1.99
CA GLU A 47 15.35 0.18 0.92
C GLU A 47 14.65 -1.04 1.52
N VAL A 48 13.36 -1.17 1.27
CA VAL A 48 12.54 -2.29 1.71
C VAL A 48 11.92 -2.95 0.48
N ALA A 49 12.18 -4.24 0.30
CA ALA A 49 11.60 -5.04 -0.78
C ALA A 49 10.67 -6.12 -0.22
N VAL A 50 9.43 -6.14 -0.65
CA VAL A 50 8.44 -7.14 -0.26
C VAL A 50 7.95 -7.88 -1.49
N GLU A 51 8.14 -9.20 -1.50
CA GLU A 51 7.69 -10.10 -2.55
C GLU A 51 6.58 -10.99 -2.01
N ILE A 52 5.45 -11.03 -2.71
CA ILE A 52 4.31 -11.87 -2.34
C ILE A 52 3.87 -12.68 -3.55
N ARG A 53 3.83 -13.99 -3.40
CA ARG A 53 3.29 -14.94 -4.38
C ARG A 53 2.11 -15.67 -3.78
N VAL A 54 0.93 -15.48 -4.37
CA VAL A 54 -0.30 -16.20 -4.02
C VAL A 54 -0.57 -17.19 -5.13
N GLY A 55 -0.34 -18.47 -4.86
CA GLY A 55 -0.50 -19.54 -5.83
C GLY A 55 -1.97 -19.82 -6.18
N GLN A 56 -2.18 -20.68 -7.18
CA GLN A 56 -3.51 -21.04 -7.66
C GLN A 56 -4.47 -21.42 -6.52
N GLY A 57 -5.63 -20.76 -6.48
CA GLY A 57 -6.67 -20.98 -5.47
C GLY A 57 -6.26 -20.72 -4.02
N ALA A 58 -5.10 -20.11 -3.76
CA ALA A 58 -4.65 -19.78 -2.42
C ALA A 58 -5.21 -18.42 -1.98
N SER A 59 -5.41 -18.26 -0.68
CA SER A 59 -5.75 -16.98 -0.08
C SER A 59 -4.60 -16.47 0.79
N LEU A 60 -4.42 -15.15 0.82
CA LEU A 60 -3.47 -14.50 1.72
C LEU A 60 -3.99 -13.11 2.10
N ALA A 61 -4.03 -12.85 3.40
CA ALA A 61 -4.16 -11.50 3.94
C ALA A 61 -2.87 -11.11 4.64
N LEU A 62 -2.19 -10.06 4.16
CA LEU A 62 -1.06 -9.43 4.84
C LEU A 62 -1.49 -8.05 5.34
N ARG A 63 -1.41 -7.84 6.65
CA ARG A 63 -1.73 -6.56 7.29
C ARG A 63 -0.55 -6.00 8.07
N GLY A 64 -0.40 -4.69 8.17
CA GLY A 64 0.47 -4.05 9.14
C GLY A 64 -0.15 -4.07 10.53
N THR A 65 0.68 -3.88 11.54
CA THR A 65 0.22 -3.76 12.94
C THR A 65 0.20 -2.33 13.45
N ALA A 66 0.94 -1.44 12.81
CA ALA A 66 1.07 -0.03 13.15
C ALA A 66 1.60 0.74 11.95
N ALA A 67 1.53 2.07 12.02
CA ALA A 67 2.14 2.91 11.02
C ALA A 67 3.67 2.71 10.97
N SER A 68 4.23 2.70 9.77
CA SER A 68 5.67 2.88 9.57
C SER A 68 5.98 4.38 9.56
N VAL A 69 7.14 4.79 10.09
CA VAL A 69 7.50 6.21 10.16
C VAL A 69 8.79 6.44 9.39
N ALA A 70 8.67 7.00 8.20
CA ALA A 70 9.81 7.44 7.41
C ALA A 70 10.47 8.65 8.09
N LEU A 71 11.77 8.58 8.29
CA LEU A 71 12.58 9.56 9.01
C LEU A 71 13.77 10.00 8.13
N PRO A 72 14.25 11.25 8.25
CA PRO A 72 15.40 11.71 7.48
C PRO A 72 16.65 10.90 7.83
N GLY A 73 17.49 10.65 6.83
CA GLY A 73 18.82 10.09 7.04
C GLY A 73 19.85 11.20 7.28
N ALA A 74 21.07 10.83 7.68
CA ALA A 74 22.13 11.81 7.91
C ALA A 74 22.68 12.43 6.60
N GLU A 75 22.70 11.64 5.52
CA GLU A 75 23.29 12.03 4.23
C GLU A 75 22.31 11.90 3.05
N VAL A 76 21.28 11.06 3.21
CA VAL A 76 20.28 10.77 2.20
C VAL A 76 18.92 10.90 2.87
N ASP A 77 18.03 11.73 2.33
CA ASP A 77 16.70 11.93 2.92
C ASP A 77 15.67 10.92 2.41
N ARG A 78 15.99 10.21 1.32
CA ARG A 78 15.05 9.34 0.62
C ARG A 78 15.13 7.89 1.09
N SER A 79 14.00 7.36 1.53
CA SER A 79 13.77 5.92 1.69
C SER A 79 12.86 5.36 0.61
N SER A 80 12.83 4.04 0.43
CA SER A 80 11.99 3.40 -0.58
C SER A 80 11.37 2.08 -0.14
N TRP A 81 10.15 1.83 -0.60
CA TRP A 81 9.43 0.57 -0.49
C TRP A 81 9.08 0.04 -1.89
N LEU A 82 9.40 -1.22 -2.15
CA LEU A 82 9.02 -1.93 -3.36
C LEU A 82 8.18 -3.15 -3.00
N TRP A 83 6.95 -3.19 -3.50
CA TRP A 83 6.04 -4.33 -3.42
C TRP A 83 5.97 -5.01 -4.78
N ASP A 84 6.40 -6.27 -4.85
CA ASP A 84 6.30 -7.14 -6.01
C ASP A 84 5.32 -8.26 -5.69
N LEU A 85 4.14 -8.21 -6.32
CA LEU A 85 2.98 -9.02 -5.99
C LEU A 85 2.58 -9.83 -7.22
N ALA A 86 2.32 -11.13 -7.03
CA ALA A 86 1.70 -11.97 -8.05
C ALA A 86 0.60 -12.83 -7.43
N VAL A 87 -0.55 -12.90 -8.11
CA VAL A 87 -1.70 -13.71 -7.73
C VAL A 87 -2.08 -14.57 -8.93
N GLU A 88 -1.89 -15.88 -8.78
CA GLU A 88 -2.23 -16.87 -9.80
C GLU A 88 -3.75 -17.11 -9.87
N GLU A 89 -4.16 -17.96 -10.80
CA GLU A 89 -5.57 -18.22 -11.13
C GLU A 89 -6.40 -18.59 -9.88
N GLY A 90 -7.52 -17.91 -9.69
CA GLY A 90 -8.40 -18.10 -8.52
C GLY A 90 -7.77 -17.73 -7.17
N GLY A 91 -6.54 -17.18 -7.17
CA GLY A 91 -5.86 -16.72 -5.98
C GLY A 91 -6.47 -15.43 -5.45
N GLN A 92 -6.21 -15.17 -4.17
CA GLN A 92 -6.86 -14.11 -3.42
C GLN A 92 -5.86 -13.35 -2.54
N LEU A 93 -5.70 -12.05 -2.77
CA LEU A 93 -4.79 -11.20 -1.99
C LEU A 93 -5.51 -10.05 -1.30
N LEU A 94 -5.31 -9.92 0.00
CA LEU A 94 -5.59 -8.69 0.76
C LEU A 94 -4.27 -8.14 1.27
N LEU A 95 -3.92 -6.92 0.84
CA LEU A 95 -2.72 -6.22 1.31
C LEU A 95 -3.11 -4.90 1.98
N ASP A 96 -2.69 -4.75 3.22
CA ASP A 96 -2.94 -3.57 4.05
C ASP A 96 -1.77 -3.28 4.98
N PRO A 97 -0.67 -2.71 4.52
CA PRO A 97 0.53 -2.54 5.32
C PRO A 97 0.40 -1.53 6.47
N GLN A 98 -0.79 -0.92 6.66
CA GLN A 98 -1.04 0.24 7.52
C GLN A 98 -0.32 1.51 7.02
N PRO A 99 -0.65 2.69 7.55
CA PRO A 99 -0.12 3.94 7.02
C PRO A 99 1.39 4.09 7.08
N LEU A 100 1.95 4.78 6.09
CA LEU A 100 3.28 5.37 6.20
C LEU A 100 3.16 6.84 6.60
N ILE A 101 3.84 7.24 7.68
CA ILE A 101 3.98 8.64 8.09
C ILE A 101 5.36 9.12 7.67
N VAL A 102 5.45 10.21 6.91
CA VAL A 102 6.71 10.87 6.52
C VAL A 102 6.98 12.02 7.48
N ALA A 103 7.97 11.87 8.36
CA ALA A 103 8.25 12.83 9.42
C ALA A 103 9.46 13.71 9.11
N GLY A 104 9.45 14.94 9.62
CA GLY A 104 10.52 15.92 9.37
C GLY A 104 10.71 16.19 7.87
N GLU A 105 11.95 16.35 7.41
CA GLU A 105 12.27 16.57 5.98
C GLU A 105 12.47 15.26 5.20
N ALA A 106 11.95 14.13 5.70
CA ALA A 106 12.09 12.85 5.04
C ALA A 106 11.44 12.86 3.65
N SER A 107 12.01 12.07 2.74
CA SER A 107 11.41 11.75 1.45
C SER A 107 11.16 10.24 1.38
N HIS A 108 10.01 9.82 0.86
CA HIS A 108 9.72 8.40 0.70
C HIS A 108 9.07 8.08 -0.65
N HIS A 109 9.53 6.99 -1.26
CA HIS A 109 9.03 6.48 -2.52
C HIS A 109 8.46 5.06 -2.34
N GLY A 110 7.15 4.91 -2.52
CA GLY A 110 6.46 3.62 -2.59
C GLY A 110 6.22 3.20 -4.03
N THR A 111 6.56 1.97 -4.38
CA THR A 111 6.24 1.35 -5.67
C THR A 111 5.57 0.01 -5.44
N THR A 112 4.44 -0.21 -6.09
CA THR A 112 3.70 -1.47 -6.06
C THR A 112 3.47 -1.97 -7.47
N ALA A 113 3.92 -3.19 -7.74
CA ALA A 113 3.67 -3.93 -8.97
C ALA A 113 2.84 -5.17 -8.64
N LEU A 114 1.69 -5.31 -9.28
CA LEU A 114 0.79 -6.44 -9.11
C LEU A 114 0.53 -7.12 -10.45
N GLN A 115 0.78 -8.42 -10.49
CA GLN A 115 0.40 -9.31 -11.59
C GLN A 115 -0.79 -10.16 -11.15
N LEU A 116 -1.89 -10.09 -11.91
CA LEU A 116 -3.10 -10.89 -11.71
C LEU A 116 -3.26 -11.86 -12.89
N ALA A 117 -3.49 -13.13 -12.59
CA ALA A 117 -3.99 -14.08 -13.59
C ALA A 117 -5.52 -13.97 -13.73
N ASP A 118 -6.08 -14.59 -14.77
CA ASP A 118 -7.53 -14.75 -14.88
C ASP A 118 -8.15 -15.37 -13.61
N GLY A 119 -9.34 -14.91 -13.23
CA GLY A 119 -10.03 -15.33 -12.01
C GLY A 119 -9.36 -14.94 -10.68
N ALA A 120 -8.19 -14.29 -10.69
CA ALA A 120 -7.56 -13.79 -9.47
C ALA A 120 -8.32 -12.60 -8.87
N SER A 121 -8.16 -12.38 -7.57
CA SER A 121 -8.73 -11.23 -6.87
C SER A 121 -7.73 -10.58 -5.92
N ALA A 122 -7.82 -9.25 -5.82
CA ALA A 122 -6.95 -8.48 -4.97
C ALA A 122 -7.67 -7.25 -4.39
N VAL A 123 -7.36 -6.96 -3.12
CA VAL A 123 -7.64 -5.69 -2.47
C VAL A 123 -6.33 -5.16 -1.92
N LEU A 124 -5.87 -4.03 -2.45
CA LEU A 124 -4.66 -3.35 -1.99
C LEU A 124 -5.02 -2.00 -1.39
N ARG A 125 -4.56 -1.74 -0.18
CA ARG A 125 -4.69 -0.43 0.48
C ARG A 125 -3.33 0.24 0.57
N GLU A 126 -3.28 1.50 0.14
CA GLU A 126 -2.12 2.38 0.29
C GLU A 126 -2.54 3.60 1.11
N GLN A 127 -1.81 3.88 2.18
CA GLN A 127 -2.08 5.00 3.07
C GLN A 127 -0.78 5.75 3.35
N ALA A 128 -0.81 7.07 3.19
CA ALA A 128 0.33 7.94 3.45
C ALA A 128 -0.11 9.21 4.18
N GLN A 129 0.77 9.73 5.06
CA GLN A 129 0.60 11.01 5.72
C GLN A 129 1.93 11.76 5.78
N ILE A 130 1.91 13.05 5.44
CA ILE A 130 2.97 14.02 5.64
C ILE A 130 2.85 14.55 7.07
N GLY A 131 3.95 14.45 7.80
CA GLY A 131 4.07 14.92 9.16
C GLY A 131 3.40 14.04 10.21
N ARG A 132 4.00 14.06 11.40
CA ARG A 132 3.30 13.73 12.65
C ARG A 132 2.39 14.90 13.04
N PHE A 133 1.79 14.82 14.23
CA PHE A 133 1.02 15.94 14.78
C PHE A 133 1.86 17.23 14.81
N GLN A 134 1.32 18.30 14.22
CA GLN A 134 1.97 19.61 14.08
C GLN A 134 3.28 19.63 13.26
N GLU A 135 3.50 18.62 12.41
CA GLU A 135 4.56 18.64 11.42
C GLU A 135 3.98 18.80 10.01
N GLU A 136 4.66 19.59 9.17
CA GLU A 136 4.22 19.87 7.79
C GLU A 136 5.31 19.53 6.75
N GLY A 137 6.47 19.06 7.21
CA GLY A 137 7.62 18.74 6.39
C GLY A 137 7.55 17.36 5.74
N GLY A 138 8.30 17.20 4.65
CA GLY A 138 8.51 15.92 3.98
C GLY A 138 7.79 15.78 2.65
N THR A 139 8.16 14.73 1.92
CA THR A 139 7.59 14.40 0.61
C THR A 139 7.34 12.91 0.47
N TRP A 140 6.24 12.56 -0.19
CA TRP A 140 5.90 11.18 -0.47
C TRP A 140 5.49 11.03 -1.93
N GLN A 141 5.88 9.92 -2.55
CA GLN A 141 5.41 9.51 -3.87
C GLN A 141 5.02 8.03 -3.85
N GLY A 142 3.80 7.73 -4.29
CA GLY A 142 3.29 6.38 -4.53
C GLY A 142 3.15 6.09 -6.02
N SER A 143 3.41 4.85 -6.41
CA SER A 143 3.14 4.34 -7.76
C SER A 143 2.56 2.94 -7.67
N LEU A 144 1.47 2.70 -8.41
CA LEU A 144 0.81 1.40 -8.52
C LEU A 144 0.71 1.01 -10.00
N SER A 145 1.24 -0.15 -10.33
CA SER A 145 1.09 -0.82 -11.61
C SER A 145 0.37 -2.14 -11.41
N VAL A 146 -0.68 -2.38 -12.18
CA VAL A 146 -1.43 -3.64 -12.16
C VAL A 146 -1.56 -4.15 -13.58
N ASP A 147 -1.20 -5.41 -13.77
CA ASP A 147 -1.40 -6.15 -15.01
C ASP A 147 -2.36 -7.32 -14.78
N LEU A 148 -3.23 -7.57 -15.76
CA LEU A 148 -4.14 -8.70 -15.79
C LEU A 148 -3.80 -9.55 -17.02
N ASP A 149 -3.42 -10.80 -16.81
CA ASP A 149 -2.98 -11.72 -17.88
C ASP A 149 -1.93 -11.08 -18.81
N GLY A 150 -0.99 -10.36 -18.20
CA GLY A 150 0.11 -9.66 -18.90
C GLY A 150 -0.32 -8.43 -19.70
N GLN A 151 -1.59 -7.99 -19.60
CA GLN A 151 -2.09 -6.74 -20.17
C GLN A 151 -2.17 -5.65 -19.11
N GLU A 152 -1.85 -4.42 -19.47
CA GLU A 152 -1.90 -3.29 -18.53
C GLU A 152 -3.35 -3.00 -18.10
N LEU A 153 -3.64 -3.13 -16.80
CA LEU A 153 -4.95 -2.82 -16.23
C LEU A 153 -4.97 -1.42 -15.58
N LEU A 154 -3.92 -1.09 -14.83
CA LEU A 154 -3.80 0.20 -14.13
C LEU A 154 -2.34 0.67 -14.12
N ARG A 155 -2.16 1.97 -14.36
CA ARG A 155 -0.94 2.74 -14.10
C ARG A 155 -1.32 3.99 -13.33
N HIS A 156 -0.90 4.08 -12.08
CA HIS A 156 -1.27 5.16 -11.18
C HIS A 156 -0.03 5.70 -10.47
N SER A 157 0.05 7.02 -10.33
CA SER A 157 1.03 7.67 -9.46
C SER A 157 0.41 8.90 -8.82
N VAL A 158 0.81 9.15 -7.58
CA VAL A 158 0.35 10.24 -6.75
C VAL A 158 1.48 10.66 -5.83
N GLY A 159 1.56 11.95 -5.52
CA GLY A 159 2.53 12.47 -4.57
C GLY A 159 1.84 13.36 -3.56
N LEU A 160 2.44 13.50 -2.38
CA LEU A 160 2.05 14.40 -1.30
C LEU A 160 3.26 15.21 -0.84
N GLY A 161 3.00 16.36 -0.21
CA GLY A 161 4.03 17.25 0.31
C GLY A 161 4.57 18.22 -0.74
N LYS A 162 5.43 19.13 -0.29
CA LYS A 162 5.88 20.29 -1.08
C LYS A 162 6.52 19.87 -2.41
N GLY A 163 6.04 20.45 -3.51
CA GLY A 163 6.53 20.17 -4.86
C GLY A 163 5.83 19.00 -5.56
N SER A 164 4.91 18.29 -4.90
CA SER A 164 4.02 17.34 -5.54
C SER A 164 2.88 18.04 -6.30
N ALA A 165 2.27 17.34 -7.26
CA ALA A 165 1.14 17.87 -8.05
C ALA A 165 -0.12 18.13 -7.21
N THR A 166 -0.23 17.53 -6.02
CA THR A 166 -1.35 17.72 -5.09
C THR A 166 -1.08 18.84 -4.07
N TRP A 167 0.10 19.46 -4.11
CA TRP A 167 0.48 20.48 -3.15
C TRP A 167 0.23 21.89 -3.68
N ASP A 168 -0.48 22.68 -2.88
CA ASP A 168 -0.51 24.13 -3.00
C ASP A 168 -0.45 24.81 -1.61
N ARG A 169 -0.37 26.14 -1.57
CA ARG A 169 -0.18 26.90 -0.32
C ARG A 169 -1.44 27.02 0.54
N PHE A 170 -2.61 26.74 -0.03
CA PHE A 170 -3.92 26.96 0.60
C PHE A 170 -4.66 25.65 0.90
N PHE A 171 -4.49 24.64 0.06
CA PHE A 171 -5.14 23.34 0.08
C PHE A 171 -4.14 22.25 -0.31
N ALA A 172 -3.21 21.93 0.59
CA ALA A 172 -2.38 20.74 0.46
C ALA A 172 -2.93 19.64 1.38
N PRO A 173 -3.59 18.58 0.86
CA PRO A 173 -3.85 17.41 1.68
C PRO A 173 -2.52 16.87 2.21
N ALA A 174 -2.45 16.65 3.51
CA ALA A 174 -1.28 16.02 4.12
C ALA A 174 -1.43 14.50 4.14
N ALA A 175 -2.60 13.95 3.85
CA ALA A 175 -2.84 12.52 3.88
C ALA A 175 -3.64 12.00 2.68
N MET A 176 -3.41 10.73 2.36
CA MET A 176 -4.07 10.00 1.31
C MET A 176 -4.39 8.57 1.75
N GLU A 177 -5.57 8.08 1.35
CA GLU A 177 -5.89 6.66 1.32
C GLU A 177 -6.34 6.27 -0.09
N SER A 178 -5.72 5.22 -0.65
CA SER A 178 -6.10 4.61 -1.92
C SER A 178 -6.43 3.13 -1.70
N GLU A 179 -7.52 2.64 -2.30
CA GLU A 179 -7.90 1.24 -2.35
C GLU A 179 -8.07 0.80 -3.80
N PHE A 180 -7.20 -0.11 -4.26
CA PHE A 180 -7.41 -0.88 -5.48
C PHE A 180 -8.21 -2.14 -5.14
N ARG A 181 -9.22 -2.45 -5.96
CA ARG A 181 -10.02 -3.67 -5.84
C ARG A 181 -10.22 -4.31 -7.20
N TYR A 182 -9.97 -5.61 -7.28
CA TYR A 182 -10.25 -6.42 -8.45
C TYR A 182 -10.77 -7.82 -8.06
N PRO A 183 -11.82 -8.34 -8.71
CA PRO A 183 -12.74 -7.60 -9.55
C PRO A 183 -13.57 -6.61 -8.72
N ASP A 184 -14.13 -5.61 -9.38
CA ASP A 184 -15.08 -4.66 -8.79
C ASP A 184 -16.03 -4.16 -9.87
N HIS A 185 -17.31 -4.08 -9.53
CA HIS A 185 -18.39 -3.64 -10.42
C HIS A 185 -19.14 -2.44 -9.86
N ARG A 186 -18.69 -1.88 -8.73
CA ARG A 186 -19.27 -0.67 -8.16
C ARG A 186 -19.15 0.48 -9.17
N ALA A 187 -20.22 1.25 -9.30
CA ALA A 187 -20.25 2.40 -10.19
C ALA A 187 -19.21 3.46 -9.77
N ALA A 188 -18.87 4.31 -10.75
CA ALA A 188 -18.10 5.52 -10.49
C ALA A 188 -18.80 6.36 -9.41
N HIS A 189 -17.99 6.94 -8.53
CA HIS A 189 -18.49 7.75 -7.44
C HIS A 189 -17.53 8.90 -7.21
N VAL A 190 -18.09 10.10 -6.98
CA VAL A 190 -17.34 11.26 -6.51
C VAL A 190 -18.12 11.80 -5.33
N SER A 191 -17.45 11.97 -4.20
CA SER A 191 -18.07 12.55 -3.02
C SER A 191 -18.33 14.04 -3.25
N SER A 192 -19.47 14.53 -2.74
CA SER A 192 -19.83 15.95 -2.81
C SER A 192 -19.21 16.80 -1.70
N ASP A 193 -18.68 16.16 -0.67
CA ASP A 193 -18.31 16.74 0.63
C ASP A 193 -16.91 16.33 1.12
N ALA A 194 -16.25 15.41 0.42
CA ALA A 194 -14.88 14.98 0.67
C ALA A 194 -14.12 14.88 -0.65
N TRP A 195 -12.78 14.98 -0.59
CA TRP A 195 -11.91 14.74 -1.74
C TRP A 195 -11.74 13.24 -1.99
N GLU A 196 -12.83 12.56 -2.30
CA GLU A 196 -12.86 11.14 -2.64
C GLU A 196 -13.46 10.91 -4.03
N ALA A 197 -12.80 10.05 -4.80
CA ALA A 197 -13.35 9.52 -6.04
C ALA A 197 -13.07 8.01 -6.14
N ARG A 198 -14.05 7.27 -6.66
CA ARG A 198 -13.89 5.89 -7.15
C ARG A 198 -14.02 5.88 -8.66
N LEU A 199 -12.99 5.35 -9.30
CA LEU A 199 -12.86 5.24 -10.75
C LEU A 199 -12.89 3.74 -11.13
N PRO A 200 -13.95 3.26 -11.80
CA PRO A 200 -13.97 1.94 -12.40
C PRO A 200 -12.93 1.83 -13.51
N LEU A 201 -12.31 0.67 -13.65
CA LEU A 201 -11.31 0.39 -14.69
C LEU A 201 -11.96 -0.31 -15.88
N ALA A 202 -11.42 -0.05 -17.08
CA ALA A 202 -11.96 -0.61 -18.32
C ALA A 202 -11.93 -2.15 -18.34
N GLY A 203 -10.89 -2.76 -17.77
CA GLY A 203 -10.74 -4.22 -17.65
C GLY A 203 -11.42 -4.84 -16.42
N GLY A 204 -12.29 -4.09 -15.73
CA GLY A 204 -12.87 -4.51 -14.45
C GLY A 204 -12.02 -4.11 -13.25
N GLY A 205 -12.65 -3.99 -12.08
CA GLY A 205 -12.00 -3.45 -10.89
C GLY A 205 -12.22 -1.95 -10.72
N SER A 206 -11.71 -1.40 -9.61
CA SER A 206 -11.74 0.03 -9.34
C SER A 206 -10.54 0.50 -8.53
N LEU A 207 -10.23 1.79 -8.68
CA LEU A 207 -9.36 2.52 -7.76
C LEU A 207 -10.21 3.57 -7.04
N THR A 208 -10.23 3.53 -5.72
CA THR A 208 -10.82 4.58 -4.89
C THR A 208 -9.70 5.36 -4.22
N THR A 209 -9.59 6.66 -4.45
CA THR A 209 -8.60 7.53 -3.81
C THR A 209 -9.31 8.62 -3.02
N ARG A 210 -8.82 8.86 -1.81
CA ARG A 210 -9.27 9.91 -0.91
C ARG A 210 -8.08 10.74 -0.45
N LEU A 211 -8.24 12.05 -0.46
CA LEU A 211 -7.30 13.02 0.09
C LEU A 211 -7.92 13.68 1.32
N VAL A 212 -7.16 13.80 2.40
CA VAL A 212 -7.63 14.38 3.67
C VAL A 212 -6.50 15.17 4.34
N PRO A 213 -6.82 16.07 5.28
CA PRO A 213 -5.80 16.70 6.12
C PRO A 213 -5.08 15.67 7.00
N LEU A 214 -5.82 14.79 7.69
CA LEU A 214 -5.25 13.76 8.55
C LEU A 214 -5.91 12.41 8.28
N LEU A 215 -5.15 11.30 8.38
CA LEU A 215 -5.71 9.96 8.21
C LEU A 215 -6.74 9.61 9.29
N VAL A 216 -6.66 10.21 10.48
CA VAL A 216 -7.65 9.99 11.55
C VAL A 216 -9.05 10.50 11.17
N ASP A 217 -9.14 11.40 10.19
CA ASP A 217 -10.40 11.92 9.69
C ASP A 217 -11.07 10.96 8.68
N THR A 218 -10.40 9.84 8.33
CA THR A 218 -11.03 8.80 7.52
C THR A 218 -11.83 7.84 8.41
N PRO A 219 -13.11 7.56 8.11
CA PRO A 219 -13.84 6.50 8.77
C PRO A 219 -13.09 5.19 8.56
N SER A 220 -12.95 4.40 9.62
CA SER A 220 -12.38 3.07 9.48
C SER A 220 -13.20 2.28 8.47
N ARG A 221 -12.58 1.89 7.35
CA ARG A 221 -13.18 0.97 6.39
C ARG A 221 -12.85 -0.45 6.84
N PRO A 222 -13.78 -1.16 7.51
CA PRO A 222 -13.58 -2.58 7.74
C PRO A 222 -13.36 -3.23 6.37
N TYR A 223 -12.46 -4.20 6.31
CA TYR A 223 -12.43 -5.11 5.19
C TYR A 223 -13.81 -5.75 5.11
N ALA A 224 -14.61 -5.37 4.11
CA ALA A 224 -15.77 -6.16 3.74
C ALA A 224 -15.25 -7.59 3.54
N GLY A 225 -15.82 -8.53 4.31
CA GLY A 225 -15.24 -9.83 4.63
C GLY A 225 -14.72 -10.62 3.43
N SER A 226 -13.79 -11.53 3.72
CA SER A 226 -13.21 -12.59 2.86
C SER A 226 -13.10 -12.24 1.37
N VAL A 227 -11.85 -12.12 0.91
CA VAL A 227 -11.54 -12.15 -0.52
C VAL A 227 -12.26 -13.31 -1.21
#